data_AF-A0A6D2WAR8-F1
#
_entry.id   AF-A0A6D2WAR8-F1
#
_cell.length_a   1.000
_cell.length_b   1.000
_cell.length_c   1.000
_cell.angle_alpha   90.00
_cell.angle_beta   90.00
_cell.angle_gamma   90.00
#
_symmetry.space_group_name_H-M   'P 1'
#
loop_
_entity.id
_entity.type
_entity.pdbx_description
1 polymer ?
#
loop_
_entity_poly.entity_id
_entity_poly.type
_entity_poly.pdbx_seq_one_letter_code
_entity_poly.pdbx_strand_id
1 'polypeptide(L)'
;MGALARALLLPLLAQWLLRAAPELAPAPFTLPLRVAAATNRVVAPTPGPGTPAERHADGLALALEPALASPAGAANFLAMVDNLQGDSGRGYYLEMLIGTPPQKLQILVDTGSSNFAVAGTPHSYIDTYFDTERSSTYRSKGFDVTVKYTQGSWTGFVGEDFVTIPKGFNTSFLVNIATIFESENFFLPGIKWNGILGLAYATLAKPSSSLETFFDSLVTQANIPNVFSMQMCGAGLPVAGSGTNGGSLVLGGIEPSLYKGDIWYTPIKEEWYYQIEILKLEIGGQSLNLDCREYNADKAIVDSGTTLLRLPQKVFDAVVEAVARASLIPEFSDGFWTGSQLACWTNSETPWSYFPKISIYLRDENSSRSFRITILPQLYIQPMMGAGLNYECYRFGISPSTNALVIGATVMEGFYVIFDRAQKRVGFAASPCAEIAGAAVSEISGPFSTEDVASNCVPAQSLSEPILWIVSYALMSVCGAILLVLIVLLLLPFRCQRRPRDPEVVNDESSLVRHRWK
;
A
#
# COMPACT_ATOMS: atom_id res chain seq x y z
N MET A 1 -26.17 61.04 2.41
CA MET A 1 -25.03 61.96 2.66
C MET A 1 -24.48 61.56 4.02
N GLY A 2 -23.61 60.55 4.08
CA GLY A 2 -22.16 60.72 3.88
C GLY A 2 -21.55 60.97 5.25
N ALA A 3 -20.87 60.02 5.90
CA ALA A 3 -19.46 59.67 5.64
C ALA A 3 -18.61 60.93 5.38
N LEU A 4 -17.55 61.11 6.18
CA LEU A 4 -16.64 62.29 6.30
C LEU A 4 -16.97 63.32 7.40
N ALA A 5 -16.90 62.93 8.68
CA ALA A 5 -16.63 63.91 9.75
C ALA A 5 -16.15 63.31 11.10
N ARG A 6 -15.69 62.05 11.15
CA ARG A 6 -15.17 61.44 12.39
C ARG A 6 -13.79 60.77 12.26
N ALA A 7 -13.11 61.00 11.14
CA ALA A 7 -11.71 60.68 10.95
C ALA A 7 -10.90 61.99 11.04
N LEU A 8 -10.42 62.35 12.24
CA LEU A 8 -9.31 63.32 12.44
C LEU A 8 -8.85 63.51 13.90
N LEU A 9 -9.35 62.74 14.88
CA LEU A 9 -9.03 62.98 16.31
C LEU A 9 -8.39 61.79 17.05
N LEU A 10 -8.00 60.72 16.34
CA LEU A 10 -7.36 59.54 16.96
C LEU A 10 -5.87 59.28 16.64
N PRO A 11 -5.17 59.97 15.70
CA PRO A 11 -3.74 59.72 15.51
C PRO A 11 -2.81 60.69 16.29
N LEU A 12 -3.32 61.65 17.06
CA LEU A 12 -2.49 62.65 17.77
C LEU A 12 -2.11 62.28 19.22
N LEU A 13 -2.65 61.19 19.78
CA LEU A 13 -2.26 60.69 21.11
C LEU A 13 -1.15 59.62 21.06
N ALA A 14 -0.79 59.12 19.87
CA ALA A 14 0.30 58.16 19.67
C ALA A 14 1.69 58.80 19.60
N GLN A 15 1.80 60.15 19.61
CA GLN A 15 3.07 60.85 19.39
C GLN A 15 3.64 61.54 20.64
N TRP A 16 2.99 61.39 21.80
CA TRP A 16 3.43 62.00 23.08
C TRP A 16 3.95 61.00 24.13
N LEU A 17 3.89 59.68 23.89
CA LEU A 17 4.34 58.65 24.82
C LEU A 17 5.71 58.01 24.45
N LEU A 18 6.42 58.56 23.46
CA LEU A 18 7.68 58.02 22.92
C LEU A 18 8.93 58.89 23.19
N ARG A 19 8.90 59.78 24.20
CA ARG A 19 10.08 60.55 24.61
C ARG A 19 10.22 60.63 26.14
N ALA A 20 10.72 59.55 26.72
CA ALA A 20 11.51 59.58 27.96
C ALA A 20 12.12 58.18 28.19
N ALA A 21 13.34 57.97 27.72
CA ALA A 21 14.23 56.94 28.24
C ALA A 21 15.04 57.53 29.42
N PRO A 22 15.50 56.69 30.36
CA PRO A 22 16.92 56.39 30.33
C PRO A 22 17.25 54.90 30.49
N GLU A 23 18.38 54.54 29.89
CA GLU A 23 19.06 53.25 29.89
C GLU A 23 19.46 52.76 31.30
N LEU A 24 19.40 51.45 31.52
CA LEU A 24 20.22 50.73 32.50
C LEU A 24 20.50 49.30 32.01
N ALA A 25 21.76 48.91 32.16
CA ALA A 25 22.50 47.83 31.49
C ALA A 25 22.09 46.38 31.87
N PRO A 26 22.47 45.37 31.05
CA PRO A 26 22.23 43.96 31.33
C PRO A 26 23.28 43.37 32.29
N ALA A 27 22.81 42.64 33.31
CA ALA A 27 23.66 41.86 34.20
C ALA A 27 24.03 40.50 33.56
N PRO A 28 25.29 40.05 33.64
CA PRO A 28 25.69 38.72 33.20
C PRO A 28 25.60 37.73 34.37
N PHE A 29 24.85 36.64 34.20
CA PHE A 29 24.96 35.49 35.09
C PHE A 29 25.29 34.25 34.27
N THR A 30 26.57 33.89 34.27
CA THR A 30 27.11 32.60 33.85
C THR A 30 27.48 31.81 35.10
N LEU A 31 26.93 30.60 35.22
CA LEU A 31 27.28 29.65 36.28
C LEU A 31 28.13 28.52 35.66
N PRO A 32 29.40 28.35 36.08
CA PRO A 32 30.25 27.28 35.58
C PRO A 32 30.04 26.03 36.43
N LEU A 33 29.70 24.89 35.81
CA LEU A 33 29.79 23.59 36.46
C LEU A 33 30.94 22.80 35.82
N ARG A 34 32.05 22.77 36.58
CA ARG A 34 33.23 21.96 36.31
C ARG A 34 32.92 20.49 36.56
N VAL A 35 33.31 19.68 35.58
CA VAL A 35 33.50 18.23 35.65
C VAL A 35 34.55 17.91 36.72
N ALA A 36 34.24 16.98 37.62
CA ALA A 36 35.22 16.32 38.47
C ALA A 36 35.05 14.79 38.30
N ALA A 37 36.14 14.13 37.92
CA ALA A 37 36.25 12.69 37.90
C ALA A 37 36.46 12.16 39.33
N ALA A 38 35.76 11.08 39.68
CA ALA A 38 36.09 10.26 40.85
C ALA A 38 35.88 8.78 40.50
N THR A 39 36.90 7.99 40.84
CA THR A 39 37.08 6.57 40.59
C THR A 39 36.42 5.68 41.65
N ASN A 40 35.97 4.50 41.19
CA ASN A 40 35.80 3.23 41.90
C ASN A 40 34.95 3.15 43.20
N ARG A 41 33.86 2.38 43.15
CA ARG A 41 33.82 0.97 43.61
C ARG A 41 32.42 0.35 43.44
N VAL A 42 32.46 -0.91 43.02
CA VAL A 42 31.36 -1.87 42.84
C VAL A 42 30.67 -2.18 44.17
N VAL A 43 29.34 -2.11 44.23
CA VAL A 43 28.47 -3.03 44.99
C VAL A 43 27.15 -3.18 44.22
N ALA A 44 26.82 -4.40 43.79
CA ALA A 44 25.56 -4.74 43.14
C ALA A 44 24.46 -5.00 44.18
N PRO A 45 23.20 -4.54 43.96
CA PRO A 45 22.03 -5.10 44.61
C PRO A 45 21.38 -6.18 43.73
N THR A 46 21.07 -7.31 44.36
CA THR A 46 20.31 -8.44 43.85
C THR A 46 18.91 -8.04 43.34
N PRO A 47 18.43 -8.54 42.18
CA PRO A 47 17.03 -8.40 41.78
C PRO A 47 16.16 -9.49 42.42
N GLY A 48 15.05 -9.08 43.03
CA GLY A 48 13.95 -9.98 43.39
C GLY A 48 13.15 -10.43 42.14
N PRO A 49 12.31 -11.47 42.27
CA PRO A 49 11.68 -12.12 41.13
C PRO A 49 10.50 -11.30 40.61
N GLY A 50 10.76 -10.50 39.56
CA GLY A 50 9.73 -9.94 38.70
C GLY A 50 9.49 -10.86 37.50
N THR A 51 8.22 -11.13 37.22
CA THR A 51 7.72 -11.87 36.05
C THR A 51 8.33 -11.38 34.73
N PRO A 52 8.73 -12.25 33.78
CA PRO A 52 9.30 -11.80 32.53
C PRO A 52 8.22 -11.14 31.66
N ALA A 53 8.44 -9.88 31.29
CA ALA A 53 7.81 -9.32 30.12
C ALA A 53 8.41 -10.02 28.89
N GLU A 54 7.56 -10.64 28.08
CA GLU A 54 7.94 -11.20 26.77
C GLU A 54 8.57 -10.08 25.92
N ARG A 55 9.87 -10.19 25.66
CA ARG A 55 10.52 -9.40 24.61
C ARG A 55 10.14 -10.03 23.28
N HIS A 56 9.49 -9.25 22.41
CA HIS A 56 9.29 -9.59 21.00
C HIS A 56 10.67 -9.78 20.33
N ALA A 57 11.04 -11.04 20.07
CA ALA A 57 12.35 -11.44 19.56
C ALA A 57 12.37 -11.71 18.04
N ASP A 58 11.22 -11.61 17.36
CA ASP A 58 11.07 -12.14 16.00
C ASP A 58 11.77 -11.30 14.92
N GLY A 59 11.94 -10.00 15.12
CA GLY A 59 12.67 -9.14 14.18
C GLY A 59 14.17 -9.42 14.10
N LEU A 60 14.79 -9.88 15.20
CA LEU A 60 16.22 -10.20 15.21
C LEU A 60 16.53 -11.54 14.53
N ALA A 61 15.61 -12.50 14.53
CA ALA A 61 15.84 -13.82 13.92
C ALA A 61 16.05 -13.70 12.40
N LEU A 62 15.22 -12.89 11.72
CA LEU A 62 15.36 -12.63 10.28
C LEU A 62 16.56 -11.73 9.93
N ALA A 63 17.08 -10.97 10.89
CA ALA A 63 18.28 -10.16 10.72
C ALA A 63 19.60 -10.96 10.92
N LEU A 64 19.55 -12.13 11.58
CA LEU A 64 20.74 -12.87 12.02
C LEU A 64 20.98 -14.21 11.29
N GLU A 65 20.01 -14.78 10.58
CA GLU A 65 20.19 -16.07 9.88
C GLU A 65 21.09 -16.08 8.61
N PRO A 66 21.53 -14.98 7.96
CA PRO A 66 22.39 -15.11 6.79
C PRO A 66 23.84 -15.55 7.09
N ALA A 67 24.27 -15.48 8.36
CA ALA A 67 25.70 -15.50 8.66
C ALA A 67 26.31 -16.91 8.89
N LEU A 68 25.51 -17.95 9.16
CA LEU A 68 26.07 -19.21 9.70
C LEU A 68 25.82 -20.48 8.88
N ALA A 69 25.04 -20.45 7.79
CA ALA A 69 24.83 -21.66 6.99
C ALA A 69 24.38 -21.41 5.54
N SER A 70 25.26 -21.00 4.63
CA SER A 70 25.14 -21.38 3.20
C SER A 70 26.41 -21.08 2.39
N PRO A 71 26.98 -22.07 1.67
CA PRO A 71 28.08 -21.86 0.73
C PRO A 71 27.54 -21.45 -0.66
N ALA A 72 28.12 -20.39 -1.23
CA ALA A 72 27.90 -19.84 -2.58
C ALA A 72 26.47 -19.30 -2.89
N GLY A 73 26.31 -17.97 -2.82
CA GLY A 73 25.06 -17.27 -3.20
C GLY A 73 24.48 -16.31 -2.15
N ALA A 74 25.14 -16.15 -1.00
CA ALA A 74 24.64 -15.37 0.13
C ALA A 74 24.28 -13.92 -0.27
N ALA A 75 23.00 -13.57 -0.10
CA ALA A 75 22.53 -12.20 -0.21
C ALA A 75 23.22 -11.33 0.86
N ASN A 76 23.79 -10.20 0.44
CA ASN A 76 24.39 -9.23 1.36
C ASN A 76 23.43 -8.06 1.57
N PHE A 77 22.62 -8.11 2.63
CA PHE A 77 21.61 -7.09 2.93
C PHE A 77 22.22 -5.70 3.13
N LEU A 78 23.38 -5.61 3.79
CA LEU A 78 24.10 -4.36 3.96
C LEU A 78 24.55 -3.76 2.62
N ALA A 79 24.89 -4.59 1.63
CA ALA A 79 25.22 -4.13 0.28
C ALA A 79 24.00 -3.61 -0.50
N MET A 80 22.78 -3.94 -0.06
CA MET A 80 21.52 -3.45 -0.64
C MET A 80 21.08 -2.10 -0.07
N VAL A 81 21.80 -1.56 0.92
CA VAL A 81 21.53 -0.21 1.42
C VAL A 81 21.85 0.83 0.34
N ASP A 82 20.98 1.85 0.23
CA ASP A 82 21.05 2.92 -0.76
C ASP A 82 21.08 2.41 -2.21
N ASN A 83 20.35 1.33 -2.51
CA ASN A 83 20.22 0.77 -3.84
C ASN A 83 19.04 1.32 -4.66
N LEU A 84 18.18 2.15 -4.05
CA LEU A 84 17.10 2.85 -4.73
C LEU A 84 17.46 4.31 -5.03
N GLN A 85 16.94 4.79 -6.15
CA GLN A 85 16.89 6.20 -6.53
C GLN A 85 15.43 6.60 -6.74
N GLY A 86 15.18 7.91 -6.87
CA GLY A 86 13.85 8.46 -7.11
C GLY A 86 13.23 9.12 -5.88
N ASP A 87 11.93 9.39 -5.99
CA ASP A 87 11.11 10.16 -5.04
C ASP A 87 9.64 9.72 -5.14
N SER A 88 8.78 10.08 -4.19
CA SER A 88 7.35 9.69 -4.21
C SER A 88 6.61 10.11 -5.46
N GLY A 89 6.94 11.27 -6.03
CA GLY A 89 6.24 11.83 -7.18
C GLY A 89 6.50 11.08 -8.49
N ARG A 90 7.70 10.51 -8.64
CA ARG A 90 8.12 9.79 -9.87
C ARG A 90 8.27 8.28 -9.67
N GLY A 91 8.23 7.81 -8.43
CA GLY A 91 8.45 6.43 -8.05
C GLY A 91 9.93 6.11 -7.77
N TYR A 92 10.13 5.09 -6.93
CA TYR A 92 11.44 4.62 -6.54
C TYR A 92 11.88 3.47 -7.41
N TYR A 93 13.10 3.54 -7.93
CA TYR A 93 13.59 2.58 -8.91
C TYR A 93 14.97 2.03 -8.52
N LEU A 94 15.21 0.78 -8.90
CA LEU A 94 16.50 0.11 -8.76
C LEU A 94 17.19 -0.03 -10.12
N GLU A 95 18.52 -0.07 -10.10
CA GLU A 95 19.30 -0.44 -11.29
C GLU A 95 19.32 -1.98 -11.43
N MET A 96 19.00 -2.47 -12.63
CA MET A 96 19.08 -3.90 -12.96
C MET A 96 19.86 -4.09 -14.26
N LEU A 97 20.61 -5.20 -14.36
CA LEU A 97 21.31 -5.60 -15.55
C LEU A 97 20.63 -6.83 -16.16
N ILE A 98 20.21 -6.74 -17.42
CA ILE A 98 19.38 -7.76 -18.08
C ILE A 98 20.10 -8.27 -19.34
N GLY A 99 20.15 -9.58 -19.51
CA GLY A 99 20.67 -10.25 -20.70
C GLY A 99 22.19 -10.41 -20.77
N THR A 100 22.66 -10.95 -21.89
CA THR A 100 24.08 -11.26 -22.13
C THR A 100 24.55 -10.78 -23.52
N PRO A 101 25.40 -9.73 -23.61
CA PRO A 101 25.97 -8.95 -22.50
C PRO A 101 24.93 -8.13 -21.73
N PRO A 102 25.20 -7.77 -20.46
CA PRO A 102 24.19 -7.12 -19.62
C PRO A 102 23.84 -5.71 -20.11
N GLN A 103 22.54 -5.45 -20.23
CA GLN A 103 21.94 -4.17 -20.57
C GLN A 103 21.38 -3.52 -19.31
N LYS A 104 21.75 -2.28 -19.06
CA LYS A 104 21.45 -1.58 -17.80
C LYS A 104 20.17 -0.77 -17.90
N LEU A 105 19.20 -1.09 -17.05
CA LEU A 105 17.90 -0.43 -17.00
C LEU A 105 17.58 0.07 -15.58
N GLN A 106 16.63 0.99 -15.50
CA GLN A 106 16.13 1.59 -14.26
C GLN A 106 14.69 1.12 -14.08
N ILE A 107 14.44 0.36 -13.02
CA ILE A 107 13.21 -0.41 -12.86
C ILE A 107 12.44 0.09 -11.65
N LEU A 108 11.23 0.59 -11.86
CA LEU A 108 10.31 1.00 -10.79
C LEU A 108 10.01 -0.18 -9.87
N VAL A 109 10.10 0.02 -8.56
CA VAL A 109 9.71 -0.97 -7.55
C VAL A 109 8.22 -0.84 -7.29
N ASP A 110 7.44 -1.87 -7.62
CA ASP A 110 5.99 -1.83 -7.54
C ASP A 110 5.42 -3.02 -6.74
N THR A 111 4.99 -2.78 -5.52
CA THR A 111 4.30 -3.78 -4.69
C THR A 111 2.80 -3.91 -4.98
N GLY A 112 2.27 -3.13 -5.93
CA GLY A 112 0.90 -3.16 -6.43
C GLY A 112 0.67 -4.01 -7.68
N SER A 113 1.71 -4.60 -8.28
CA SER A 113 1.58 -5.53 -9.40
C SER A 113 2.58 -6.70 -9.32
N SER A 114 2.54 -7.63 -10.28
CA SER A 114 3.28 -8.91 -10.21
C SER A 114 4.06 -9.29 -11.47
N ASN A 115 4.11 -8.40 -12.46
CA ASN A 115 4.85 -8.63 -13.69
C ASN A 115 6.18 -7.87 -13.64
N PHE A 116 7.27 -8.51 -14.09
CA PHE A 116 8.48 -7.80 -14.45
C PHE A 116 8.41 -7.43 -15.94
N ALA A 117 8.37 -6.13 -16.23
CA ALA A 117 8.20 -5.62 -17.58
C ALA A 117 9.11 -4.42 -17.84
N VAL A 118 9.71 -4.36 -19.03
CA VAL A 118 10.65 -3.31 -19.43
C VAL A 118 10.30 -2.77 -20.79
N ALA A 119 10.67 -1.53 -21.10
CA ALA A 119 10.60 -1.02 -22.47
C ALA A 119 11.39 -1.95 -23.41
N GLY A 120 10.74 -2.43 -24.47
CA GLY A 120 11.36 -3.20 -25.55
C GLY A 120 11.63 -2.37 -26.81
N THR A 121 11.12 -1.14 -26.86
CA THR A 121 11.25 -0.22 -28.00
C THR A 121 11.53 1.21 -27.53
N PRO A 122 12.07 2.09 -28.40
CA PRO A 122 12.18 3.52 -28.09
C PRO A 122 10.83 4.14 -27.71
N HIS A 123 10.82 5.08 -26.76
CA HIS A 123 9.65 5.85 -26.35
C HIS A 123 10.06 7.28 -25.96
N SER A 124 9.17 8.26 -26.08
CA SER A 124 9.48 9.71 -25.95
C SER A 124 9.98 10.16 -24.59
N TYR A 125 9.75 9.37 -23.54
CA TYR A 125 10.04 9.74 -22.15
C TYR A 125 11.07 8.82 -21.48
N ILE A 126 11.73 7.94 -22.24
CA ILE A 126 12.77 7.04 -21.75
C ILE A 126 14.05 7.21 -22.56
N ASP A 127 15.19 7.13 -21.88
CA ASP A 127 16.50 7.28 -22.52
C ASP A 127 17.06 5.96 -23.08
N THR A 128 16.61 4.82 -22.55
CA THR A 128 17.07 3.48 -22.92
C THR A 128 15.94 2.46 -22.80
N TYR A 129 16.09 1.34 -23.50
CA TYR A 129 15.17 0.20 -23.51
C TYR A 129 15.99 -1.10 -23.59
N PHE A 130 15.36 -2.24 -23.35
CA PHE A 130 15.98 -3.56 -23.47
C PHE A 130 15.83 -4.07 -24.90
N ASP A 131 16.97 -4.25 -25.59
CA ASP A 131 17.02 -4.81 -26.94
C ASP A 131 17.24 -6.33 -26.86
N THR A 132 16.18 -7.09 -27.13
CA THR A 132 16.20 -8.55 -27.06
C THR A 132 17.20 -9.19 -28.04
N GLU A 133 17.45 -8.55 -29.20
CA GLU A 133 18.36 -9.08 -30.22
C GLU A 133 19.83 -9.01 -29.78
N ARG A 134 20.14 -8.12 -28.83
CA ARG A 134 21.48 -7.98 -28.25
C ARG A 134 21.79 -8.94 -27.12
N SER A 135 20.79 -9.67 -26.62
CA SER A 135 20.99 -10.68 -25.59
C SER A 135 21.06 -12.08 -26.18
N SER A 136 22.23 -12.71 -26.09
CA SER A 136 22.44 -14.10 -26.51
C SER A 136 21.68 -15.13 -25.66
N THR A 137 21.29 -14.74 -24.44
CA THR A 137 20.57 -15.59 -23.48
C THR A 137 19.07 -15.39 -23.49
N TYR A 138 18.55 -14.35 -24.16
CA TYR A 138 17.12 -14.14 -24.29
C TYR A 138 16.43 -15.33 -24.97
N ARG A 139 15.27 -15.72 -24.43
CA ARG A 139 14.39 -16.75 -25.00
C ARG A 139 12.96 -16.23 -25.01
N SER A 140 12.38 -16.11 -26.20
CA SER A 140 10.96 -15.79 -26.35
C SER A 140 10.09 -16.98 -25.95
N LYS A 141 8.97 -16.73 -25.27
CA LYS A 141 7.93 -17.73 -24.99
C LYS A 141 6.85 -17.79 -26.07
N GLY A 142 6.93 -16.94 -27.10
CA GLY A 142 6.05 -16.98 -28.28
C GLY A 142 4.62 -16.49 -28.03
N PHE A 143 4.39 -15.68 -27.00
CA PHE A 143 3.10 -15.05 -26.73
C PHE A 143 3.26 -13.66 -26.10
N ASP A 144 2.19 -12.87 -26.16
CA ASP A 144 2.14 -11.50 -25.68
C ASP A 144 1.29 -11.39 -24.42
N VAL A 145 1.47 -10.30 -23.68
CA VAL A 145 0.64 -9.99 -22.52
C VAL A 145 0.27 -8.51 -22.53
N THR A 146 -1.01 -8.22 -22.24
CA THR A 146 -1.52 -6.86 -22.03
C THR A 146 -1.87 -6.69 -20.55
N VAL A 147 -1.38 -5.60 -19.96
CA VAL A 147 -1.64 -5.23 -18.57
C VAL A 147 -2.27 -3.83 -18.53
N LYS A 148 -3.33 -3.70 -17.75
CA LYS A 148 -4.06 -2.44 -17.55
C LYS A 148 -4.06 -2.07 -16.08
N TYR A 149 -3.59 -0.86 -15.78
CA TYR A 149 -3.60 -0.27 -14.44
C TYR A 149 -4.79 0.68 -14.28
N THR A 150 -4.90 1.29 -13.09
CA THR A 150 -5.87 2.35 -12.81
C THR A 150 -5.70 3.53 -13.78
N GLN A 151 -4.46 3.88 -14.12
CA GLN A 151 -4.12 4.90 -15.10
C GLN A 151 -2.99 4.36 -15.98
N GLY A 152 -3.34 4.00 -17.21
CA GLY A 152 -2.39 3.51 -18.22
C GLY A 152 -2.42 2.00 -18.44
N SER A 153 -1.78 1.59 -19.53
CA SER A 153 -1.68 0.20 -19.94
C SER A 153 -0.42 -0.04 -20.78
N TRP A 154 -0.03 -1.29 -20.93
CA TRP A 154 1.02 -1.71 -21.86
C TRP A 154 0.74 -3.10 -22.40
N THR A 155 1.30 -3.37 -23.58
CA THR A 155 1.38 -4.69 -24.21
C THR A 155 2.84 -5.00 -24.51
N GLY A 156 3.27 -6.22 -24.22
CA GLY A 156 4.65 -6.66 -24.42
C GLY A 156 4.78 -8.14 -24.77
N PHE A 157 5.90 -8.50 -25.40
CA PHE A 157 6.26 -9.90 -25.66
C PHE A 157 6.75 -10.56 -24.39
N VAL A 158 6.32 -11.80 -24.13
CA VAL A 158 6.80 -12.55 -22.96
C VAL A 158 8.00 -13.41 -23.35
N GLY A 159 9.06 -13.29 -22.55
CA GLY A 159 10.29 -14.05 -22.66
C GLY A 159 10.87 -14.39 -21.30
N GLU A 160 12.08 -14.93 -21.32
CA GLU A 160 12.93 -15.11 -20.15
C GLU A 160 14.37 -14.71 -20.49
N ASP A 161 15.06 -14.15 -19.51
CA ASP A 161 16.48 -13.83 -19.62
C ASP A 161 17.13 -13.79 -18.22
N PHE A 162 18.46 -13.73 -18.20
CA PHE A 162 19.23 -13.57 -16.97
C PHE A 162 19.21 -12.12 -16.49
N VAL A 163 18.95 -11.95 -15.20
CA VAL A 163 18.94 -10.66 -14.54
C VAL A 163 19.93 -10.66 -13.38
N THR A 164 20.71 -9.59 -13.28
CA THR A 164 21.62 -9.33 -12.17
C THR A 164 21.18 -8.07 -11.44
N ILE A 165 21.10 -8.15 -10.11
CA ILE A 165 20.94 -6.98 -9.24
C ILE A 165 22.33 -6.63 -8.69
N PRO A 166 22.99 -5.55 -9.17
CA PRO A 166 24.39 -5.29 -8.88
C PRO A 166 24.72 -5.17 -7.38
N LYS A 167 23.75 -4.71 -6.60
CA LYS A 167 23.85 -4.54 -5.15
C LYS A 167 23.08 -5.66 -4.46
N GLY A 168 23.81 -6.58 -3.83
CA GLY A 168 23.25 -7.63 -2.97
C GLY A 168 23.44 -9.05 -3.46
N PHE A 169 23.59 -9.26 -4.77
CA PHE A 169 23.86 -10.58 -5.37
C PHE A 169 25.05 -10.52 -6.32
N ASN A 170 25.86 -11.58 -6.34
CA ASN A 170 27.04 -11.71 -7.22
C ASN A 170 26.78 -12.58 -8.46
N THR A 171 25.55 -13.05 -8.63
CA THR A 171 25.13 -13.97 -9.69
C THR A 171 23.88 -13.46 -10.39
N SER A 172 23.60 -13.99 -11.57
CA SER A 172 22.38 -13.71 -12.33
C SER A 172 21.33 -14.80 -12.11
N PHE A 173 20.06 -14.44 -12.27
CA PHE A 173 18.92 -15.34 -12.11
C PHE A 173 18.07 -15.35 -13.38
N LEU A 174 17.59 -16.52 -13.79
CA LEU A 174 16.71 -16.63 -14.95
C LEU A 174 15.28 -16.24 -14.53
N VAL A 175 14.70 -15.23 -15.16
CA VAL A 175 13.37 -14.73 -14.76
C VAL A 175 12.47 -14.49 -15.97
N ASN A 176 11.16 -14.54 -15.77
CA ASN A 176 10.20 -14.07 -16.76
C ASN A 176 10.32 -12.56 -16.94
N ILE A 177 10.28 -12.09 -18.18
CA ILE A 177 10.32 -10.67 -18.53
C ILE A 177 9.32 -10.39 -19.65
N ALA A 178 8.56 -9.29 -19.54
CA ALA A 178 7.75 -8.76 -20.62
C ALA A 178 8.47 -7.56 -21.28
N THR A 179 8.66 -7.59 -22.60
CA THR A 179 9.28 -6.49 -23.35
C THR A 179 8.21 -5.67 -24.05
N ILE A 180 7.95 -4.48 -23.50
CA ILE A 180 6.85 -3.59 -23.87
C ILE A 180 7.13 -3.00 -25.25
N PHE A 181 6.22 -3.24 -26.20
CA PHE A 181 6.27 -2.67 -27.55
C PHE A 181 5.13 -1.67 -27.82
N GLU A 182 4.11 -1.64 -26.96
CA GLU A 182 2.99 -0.70 -27.03
C GLU A 182 2.60 -0.27 -25.62
N SER A 183 2.33 1.02 -25.41
CA SER A 183 1.85 1.51 -24.11
C SER A 183 1.03 2.78 -24.25
N GLU A 184 0.10 2.99 -23.31
CA GLU A 184 -0.72 4.18 -23.20
C GLU A 184 -0.63 4.70 -21.76
N ASN A 185 -0.21 5.96 -21.57
CA ASN A 185 -0.11 6.62 -20.25
C ASN A 185 0.67 5.81 -19.19
N PHE A 186 1.61 4.97 -19.62
CA PHE A 186 2.46 4.19 -18.72
C PHE A 186 3.79 4.90 -18.46
N PHE A 187 4.57 5.14 -19.51
CA PHE A 187 5.73 6.02 -19.44
C PHE A 187 5.24 7.47 -19.46
N LEU A 188 5.54 8.23 -18.41
CA LEU A 188 5.08 9.61 -18.22
C LEU A 188 6.23 10.62 -18.30
N PRO A 189 5.96 11.90 -18.60
CA PRO A 189 7.00 12.92 -18.59
C PRO A 189 7.72 13.02 -17.23
N GLY A 190 9.06 13.06 -17.27
CA GLY A 190 9.88 13.31 -16.08
C GLY A 190 10.24 12.07 -15.25
N ILE A 191 9.69 10.90 -15.58
CA ILE A 191 10.13 9.63 -14.98
C ILE A 191 11.60 9.36 -15.29
N LYS A 192 12.22 8.53 -14.46
CA LYS A 192 13.64 8.13 -14.59
C LYS A 192 13.83 6.63 -14.74
N TRP A 193 12.73 5.88 -14.73
CA TRP A 193 12.68 4.44 -14.94
C TRP A 193 12.14 4.13 -16.34
N ASN A 194 12.52 2.95 -16.84
CA ASN A 194 12.19 2.42 -18.16
C ASN A 194 11.70 0.96 -18.08
N GLY A 195 11.29 0.53 -16.88
CA GLY A 195 10.59 -0.71 -16.62
C GLY A 195 9.97 -0.71 -15.22
N ILE A 196 9.26 -1.78 -14.89
CA ILE A 196 8.57 -1.99 -13.64
C ILE A 196 8.83 -3.41 -13.11
N LEU A 197 9.04 -3.52 -11.81
CA LEU A 197 9.24 -4.76 -11.08
C LEU A 197 8.05 -4.98 -10.15
N GLY A 198 7.09 -5.77 -10.61
CA GLY A 198 5.97 -6.22 -9.80
C GLY A 198 6.41 -7.20 -8.71
N LEU A 199 6.24 -6.82 -7.44
CA LEU A 199 6.62 -7.59 -6.26
C LEU A 199 5.43 -8.15 -5.48
N ALA A 200 4.19 -8.00 -5.96
CA ALA A 200 3.01 -8.62 -5.36
C ALA A 200 2.96 -10.14 -5.61
N TYR A 201 1.84 -10.80 -5.33
CA TYR A 201 1.70 -12.26 -5.42
C TYR A 201 1.31 -12.73 -6.82
N ALA A 202 1.67 -13.96 -7.19
CA ALA A 202 1.39 -14.55 -8.50
C ALA A 202 -0.08 -14.43 -8.95
N THR A 203 -1.05 -14.36 -8.01
CA THR A 203 -2.48 -14.15 -8.30
C THR A 203 -2.76 -12.94 -9.21
N LEU A 204 -1.95 -11.88 -9.14
CA LEU A 204 -2.10 -10.70 -10.00
C LEU A 204 -1.31 -10.78 -11.31
N ALA A 205 -0.43 -11.76 -11.46
CA ALA A 205 0.40 -11.89 -12.64
C ALA A 205 -0.47 -12.10 -13.89
N LYS A 206 -0.06 -11.44 -14.97
CA LYS A 206 -0.66 -11.60 -16.31
C LYS A 206 0.28 -12.41 -17.21
N PRO A 207 -0.27 -13.25 -18.11
CA PRO A 207 -1.70 -13.44 -18.39
C PRO A 207 -2.43 -14.27 -17.32
N SER A 208 -1.69 -15.03 -16.51
CA SER A 208 -2.23 -15.78 -15.37
C SER A 208 -1.18 -15.99 -14.29
N SER A 209 -1.59 -16.51 -13.14
CA SER A 209 -0.71 -16.85 -12.02
C SER A 209 0.31 -17.96 -12.30
N SER A 210 0.23 -18.62 -13.47
CA SER A 210 1.25 -19.57 -13.91
C SER A 210 2.54 -18.89 -14.39
N LEU A 211 2.50 -17.59 -14.69
CA LEU A 211 3.71 -16.83 -15.00
C LEU A 211 4.42 -16.49 -13.68
N GLU A 212 5.45 -17.25 -13.36
CA GLU A 212 6.23 -17.08 -12.12
C GLU A 212 6.74 -15.64 -11.98
N THR A 213 6.53 -15.06 -10.79
CA THR A 213 6.95 -13.68 -10.51
C THR A 213 8.46 -13.59 -10.37
N PHE A 214 9.00 -12.37 -10.48
CA PHE A 214 10.42 -12.13 -10.28
C PHE A 214 10.88 -12.58 -8.88
N PHE A 215 10.12 -12.22 -7.83
CA PHE A 215 10.53 -12.51 -6.46
C PHE A 215 10.42 -14.00 -6.13
N ASP A 216 9.42 -14.70 -6.66
CA ASP A 216 9.32 -16.17 -6.51
C ASP A 216 10.50 -16.88 -7.19
N SER A 217 10.89 -16.41 -8.39
CA SER A 217 12.09 -16.90 -9.10
C SER A 217 13.36 -16.68 -8.27
N LEU A 218 13.49 -15.49 -7.67
CA LEU A 218 14.65 -15.12 -6.85
C LEU A 218 14.73 -15.93 -5.57
N VAL A 219 13.63 -16.08 -4.82
CA VAL A 219 13.54 -16.91 -3.61
C VAL A 219 13.99 -18.33 -3.90
N THR A 220 13.50 -18.91 -4.99
CA THR A 220 13.79 -20.29 -5.40
C THR A 220 15.24 -20.47 -5.84
N GLN A 221 15.77 -19.58 -6.69
CA GLN A 221 17.10 -19.74 -7.29
C GLN A 221 18.24 -19.25 -6.40
N ALA A 222 18.02 -18.20 -5.60
CA ALA A 222 19.03 -17.64 -4.70
C ALA A 222 19.00 -18.26 -3.29
N ASN A 223 17.99 -19.08 -2.99
CA ASN A 223 17.75 -19.65 -1.66
C ASN A 223 17.73 -18.58 -0.55
N ILE A 224 17.04 -17.46 -0.83
CA ILE A 224 16.82 -16.38 0.14
C ILE A 224 15.48 -16.58 0.86
N PRO A 225 15.32 -16.09 2.10
CA PRO A 225 14.02 -16.06 2.76
C PRO A 225 12.96 -15.36 1.89
N ASN A 226 11.72 -15.83 1.94
CA ASN A 226 10.58 -15.24 1.21
C ASN A 226 10.07 -13.98 1.93
N VAL A 227 10.96 -12.99 2.06
CA VAL A 227 10.76 -11.70 2.73
C VAL A 227 11.54 -10.66 1.96
N PHE A 228 10.97 -9.47 1.76
CA PHE A 228 11.74 -8.30 1.38
C PHE A 228 11.27 -7.10 2.18
N SER A 229 12.06 -6.04 2.19
CA SER A 229 11.73 -4.82 2.92
C SER A 229 12.20 -3.59 2.17
N MET A 230 11.51 -2.47 2.39
CA MET A 230 11.68 -1.25 1.63
C MET A 230 11.74 -0.03 2.55
N GLN A 231 12.72 0.83 2.31
CA GLN A 231 12.86 2.15 2.92
C GLN A 231 12.84 3.20 1.80
N MET A 232 11.96 4.19 1.90
CA MET A 232 11.80 5.28 0.93
C MET A 232 12.17 6.60 1.62
N CYS A 233 13.14 7.33 1.08
CA CYS A 233 13.82 8.44 1.76
C CYS A 233 13.63 9.80 1.08
N GLY A 234 12.60 9.94 0.23
CA GLY A 234 12.30 11.16 -0.50
C GLY A 234 11.42 12.18 0.24
N ALA A 235 11.06 11.92 1.49
CA ALA A 235 10.28 12.85 2.30
C ALA A 235 10.95 14.23 2.35
N GLY A 236 10.21 15.28 1.95
CA GLY A 236 10.72 16.65 1.92
C GLY A 236 11.56 17.03 0.70
N LEU A 237 11.86 16.08 -0.20
CA LEU A 237 12.46 16.41 -1.48
C LEU A 237 11.38 16.95 -2.45
N PRO A 238 11.64 18.06 -3.17
CA PRO A 238 10.74 18.49 -4.22
C PRO A 238 10.65 17.42 -5.31
N VAL A 239 9.43 17.16 -5.79
CA VAL A 239 9.11 16.20 -6.86
C VAL A 239 9.85 16.45 -8.21
N ALA A 240 10.61 17.55 -8.31
CA ALA A 240 11.40 17.88 -9.50
C ALA A 240 12.92 18.07 -9.27
N GLY A 241 13.45 17.66 -8.11
CA GLY A 241 14.89 17.68 -7.82
C GLY A 241 15.71 16.56 -8.51
N SER A 242 17.05 16.63 -8.37
CA SER A 242 18.01 15.66 -8.92
C SER A 242 18.34 14.53 -7.93
N GLY A 243 17.36 14.08 -7.11
CA GLY A 243 17.56 13.26 -5.90
C GLY A 243 18.58 12.13 -6.05
N THR A 244 19.58 12.10 -5.16
CA THR A 244 20.75 11.22 -5.31
C THR A 244 20.69 9.93 -4.49
N ASN A 245 19.90 9.87 -3.41
CA ASN A 245 19.68 8.65 -2.61
C ASN A 245 18.18 8.48 -2.35
N GLY A 246 17.53 7.53 -3.03
CA GLY A 246 16.09 7.29 -2.88
C GLY A 246 15.74 6.37 -1.71
N GLY A 247 16.65 5.48 -1.30
CA GLY A 247 16.45 4.57 -0.18
C GLY A 247 16.94 3.17 -0.50
N SER A 248 16.29 2.16 0.08
CA SER A 248 16.79 0.77 0.05
C SER A 248 15.67 -0.23 -0.21
N LEU A 249 15.95 -1.21 -1.06
CA LEU A 249 15.16 -2.44 -1.22
C LEU A 249 16.04 -3.63 -0.82
N VAL A 250 15.72 -4.24 0.31
CA VAL A 250 16.44 -5.40 0.86
C VAL A 250 15.68 -6.66 0.47
N LEU A 251 16.28 -7.49 -0.38
CA LEU A 251 15.70 -8.73 -0.88
C LEU A 251 16.21 -9.91 -0.05
N GLY A 252 15.30 -10.61 0.62
CA GLY A 252 15.61 -11.78 1.46
C GLY A 252 15.56 -11.52 2.97
N GLY A 253 15.26 -10.31 3.43
CA GLY A 253 15.27 -10.05 4.87
C GLY A 253 14.99 -8.62 5.30
N ILE A 254 15.51 -8.31 6.48
CA ILE A 254 15.33 -7.07 7.23
C ILE A 254 16.73 -6.56 7.59
N GLU A 255 17.03 -5.30 7.31
CA GLU A 255 18.31 -4.67 7.62
C GLU A 255 18.16 -3.71 8.83
N PRO A 256 18.73 -4.06 10.00
CA PRO A 256 18.53 -3.32 11.25
C PRO A 256 18.97 -1.85 11.21
N SER A 257 19.90 -1.49 10.31
CA SER A 257 20.35 -0.10 10.18
C SER A 257 19.29 0.84 9.57
N LEU A 258 18.24 0.30 8.94
CA LEU A 258 17.23 1.09 8.22
C LEU A 258 16.02 1.51 9.05
N TYR A 259 15.93 1.09 10.32
CA TYR A 259 14.83 1.46 11.20
C TYR A 259 15.28 1.73 12.64
N LYS A 260 14.41 2.38 13.41
CA LYS A 260 14.56 2.55 14.86
C LYS A 260 13.27 2.14 15.56
N GLY A 261 13.40 1.75 16.83
CA GLY A 261 12.28 1.29 17.64
C GLY A 261 11.80 -0.11 17.25
N ASP A 262 10.56 -0.41 17.61
CA ASP A 262 9.96 -1.72 17.41
C ASP A 262 9.35 -1.87 16.02
N ILE A 263 9.37 -3.09 15.47
CA ILE A 263 8.59 -3.46 14.30
C ILE A 263 7.22 -3.95 14.77
N TRP A 264 6.16 -3.39 14.20
CA TRP A 264 4.79 -3.84 14.41
C TRP A 264 4.27 -4.53 13.16
N TYR A 265 3.71 -5.74 13.31
CA TYR A 265 3.20 -6.53 12.21
C TYR A 265 1.68 -6.52 12.14
N THR A 266 1.14 -6.37 10.92
CA THR A 266 -0.27 -6.57 10.61
C THR A 266 -0.44 -7.76 9.67
N PRO A 267 -1.44 -8.64 9.87
CA PRO A 267 -1.66 -9.78 8.98
C PRO A 267 -2.01 -9.37 7.54
N ILE A 268 -1.49 -10.11 6.57
CA ILE A 268 -1.96 -10.08 5.18
C ILE A 268 -3.27 -10.87 5.11
N LYS A 269 -4.34 -10.21 4.65
CA LYS A 269 -5.70 -10.78 4.62
C LYS A 269 -5.93 -11.71 3.43
N GLU A 270 -5.32 -11.39 2.29
CA GLU A 270 -5.43 -12.18 1.05
C GLU A 270 -4.14 -12.00 0.22
N GLU A 271 -3.62 -13.09 -0.37
CA GLU A 271 -2.33 -13.15 -1.07
C GLU A 271 -2.49 -12.89 -2.59
N TRP A 272 -2.76 -11.62 -2.91
CA TRP A 272 -2.88 -11.10 -4.27
C TRP A 272 -2.13 -9.77 -4.35
N TYR A 273 -2.73 -8.72 -3.78
CA TYR A 273 -2.01 -7.55 -3.28
C TYR A 273 -1.45 -7.82 -1.87
N TYR A 274 -0.66 -6.89 -1.35
CA TYR A 274 -0.40 -6.80 0.10
C TYR A 274 -1.59 -6.19 0.82
N GLN A 275 -2.71 -6.94 0.85
CA GLN A 275 -3.94 -6.49 1.48
C GLN A 275 -3.85 -6.63 2.99
N ILE A 276 -4.10 -5.54 3.71
CA ILE A 276 -4.12 -5.46 5.17
C ILE A 276 -5.50 -5.02 5.66
N GLU A 277 -5.72 -5.02 6.98
CA GLU A 277 -6.98 -4.63 7.60
C GLU A 277 -6.83 -3.31 8.36
N ILE A 278 -7.54 -2.26 7.90
CA ILE A 278 -7.60 -0.96 8.57
C ILE A 278 -8.80 -0.92 9.50
N LEU A 279 -8.57 -0.54 10.75
CA LEU A 279 -9.60 -0.52 11.80
C LEU A 279 -10.18 0.87 12.01
N LYS A 280 -9.34 1.89 11.98
CA LYS A 280 -9.70 3.27 12.33
C LYS A 280 -8.75 4.27 11.69
N LEU A 281 -9.28 5.40 11.25
CA LEU A 281 -8.50 6.59 10.92
C LEU A 281 -8.75 7.68 11.98
N GLU A 282 -7.67 8.35 12.39
CA GLU A 282 -7.72 9.53 13.27
C GLU A 282 -7.06 10.74 12.61
N ILE A 283 -7.74 11.89 12.66
CA ILE A 283 -7.23 13.19 12.20
C ILE A 283 -7.11 14.10 13.41
N GLY A 284 -5.90 14.57 13.71
CA GLY A 284 -5.66 15.44 14.88
C GLY A 284 -6.05 14.80 16.22
N GLY A 285 -5.99 13.46 16.31
CA GLY A 285 -6.40 12.69 17.49
C GLY A 285 -7.90 12.44 17.61
N GLN A 286 -8.71 12.84 16.62
CA GLN A 286 -10.14 12.55 16.56
C GLN A 286 -10.42 11.43 15.57
N SER A 287 -11.18 10.42 15.97
CA SER A 287 -11.64 9.36 15.06
C SER A 287 -12.63 9.91 14.04
N LEU A 288 -12.57 9.40 12.80
CA LEU A 288 -13.55 9.74 11.76
C LEU A 288 -14.96 9.19 12.03
N ASN A 289 -15.13 8.26 12.98
CA ASN A 289 -16.42 7.64 13.32
C ASN A 289 -17.16 7.02 12.12
N LEU A 290 -16.42 6.47 11.16
CA LEU A 290 -16.98 5.66 10.07
C LEU A 290 -17.00 4.18 10.47
N ASP A 291 -17.90 3.41 9.88
CA ASP A 291 -17.84 1.95 9.97
C ASP A 291 -16.49 1.47 9.41
N CYS A 292 -15.78 0.62 10.13
CA CYS A 292 -14.44 0.20 9.73
C CYS A 292 -14.43 -0.54 8.37
N ARG A 293 -15.56 -1.08 7.93
CA ARG A 293 -15.73 -1.67 6.60
C ARG A 293 -15.56 -0.66 5.47
N GLU A 294 -15.83 0.62 5.70
CA GLU A 294 -15.63 1.69 4.71
C GLU A 294 -14.15 1.86 4.34
N TYR A 295 -13.24 1.58 5.28
CA TYR A 295 -11.80 1.63 5.03
C TYR A 295 -11.30 0.45 4.18
N ASN A 296 -12.10 -0.62 4.10
CA ASN A 296 -11.73 -1.89 3.47
C ASN A 296 -12.74 -2.34 2.40
N ALA A 297 -13.64 -1.46 1.95
CA ALA A 297 -14.86 -1.80 1.20
C ALA A 297 -14.60 -2.69 -0.04
N ASP A 298 -13.51 -2.43 -0.75
CA ASP A 298 -12.95 -3.35 -1.76
C ASP A 298 -11.69 -4.03 -1.24
N LYS A 299 -10.70 -3.21 -0.87
CA LYS A 299 -9.40 -3.63 -0.34
C LYS A 299 -8.65 -2.43 0.22
N ALA A 300 -7.83 -2.67 1.24
CA ALA A 300 -6.79 -1.76 1.71
C ALA A 300 -5.43 -2.39 1.44
N ILE A 301 -4.58 -1.76 0.63
CA ILE A 301 -3.32 -2.35 0.14
C ILE A 301 -2.12 -1.44 0.42
N VAL A 302 -0.93 -2.05 0.49
CA VAL A 302 0.36 -1.33 0.53
C VAL A 302 1.02 -1.42 -0.84
N ASP A 303 1.22 -0.27 -1.47
CA ASP A 303 1.59 -0.17 -2.89
C ASP A 303 2.64 0.93 -3.14
N SER A 304 3.90 0.52 -3.32
CA SER A 304 5.01 1.43 -3.65
C SER A 304 4.91 2.03 -5.06
N GLY A 305 4.12 1.42 -5.97
CA GLY A 305 3.90 1.92 -7.32
C GLY A 305 2.88 3.05 -7.40
N THR A 306 2.09 3.26 -6.33
CA THR A 306 1.17 4.39 -6.22
C THR A 306 1.80 5.53 -5.43
N THR A 307 1.86 6.73 -6.01
CA THR A 307 2.42 7.93 -5.35
C THR A 307 1.68 8.34 -4.08
N LEU A 308 0.36 8.56 -4.17
CA LEU A 308 -0.42 9.23 -3.12
C LEU A 308 -1.08 8.24 -2.15
N LEU A 309 -1.46 8.71 -0.97
CA LEU A 309 -2.47 8.02 -0.18
C LEU A 309 -3.82 8.11 -0.92
N ARG A 310 -4.36 6.97 -1.35
CA ARG A 310 -5.66 6.94 -2.04
C ARG A 310 -6.73 6.40 -1.12
N LEU A 311 -7.85 7.11 -1.00
CA LEU A 311 -8.93 6.76 -0.08
C LEU A 311 -10.24 6.55 -0.85
N PRO A 312 -11.08 5.56 -0.50
CA PRO A 312 -12.44 5.46 -1.04
C PRO A 312 -13.18 6.78 -0.89
N GLN A 313 -14.01 7.16 -1.87
CA GLN A 313 -14.61 8.50 -1.94
C GLN A 313 -15.21 8.98 -0.60
N LYS A 314 -16.03 8.15 0.06
CA LYS A 314 -16.64 8.47 1.36
C LYS A 314 -15.62 8.73 2.47
N VAL A 315 -14.53 7.96 2.48
CA VAL A 315 -13.43 8.13 3.44
C VAL A 315 -12.61 9.38 3.10
N PHE A 316 -12.36 9.63 1.81
CA PHE A 316 -11.68 10.83 1.33
C PHE A 316 -12.40 12.10 1.77
N ASP A 317 -13.72 12.18 1.53
CA ASP A 317 -14.54 13.34 1.90
C ASP A 317 -14.49 13.60 3.42
N ALA A 318 -14.62 12.54 4.23
CA ALA A 318 -14.53 12.64 5.69
C ALA A 318 -13.13 13.08 6.18
N VAL A 319 -12.06 12.61 5.52
CA VAL A 319 -10.68 13.04 5.82
C VAL A 319 -10.51 14.52 5.48
N VAL A 320 -10.94 14.97 4.29
CA VAL A 320 -10.85 16.37 3.88
C VAL A 320 -11.60 17.27 4.86
N GLU A 321 -12.83 16.91 5.23
CA GLU A 321 -13.62 17.67 6.20
C GLU A 321 -12.92 17.76 7.58
N ALA A 322 -12.40 16.64 8.08
CA ALA A 322 -11.70 16.60 9.36
C ALA A 322 -10.38 17.38 9.33
N VAL A 323 -9.62 17.31 8.23
CA VAL A 323 -8.37 18.08 8.05
C VAL A 323 -8.68 19.57 7.98
N ALA A 324 -9.67 19.99 7.19
CA ALA A 324 -10.08 21.39 7.09
C ALA A 324 -10.52 21.95 8.45
N ARG A 325 -11.31 21.18 9.22
CA ARG A 325 -11.77 21.57 10.56
C ARG A 325 -10.64 21.70 11.58
N ALA A 326 -9.65 20.82 11.50
CA ALA A 326 -8.50 20.82 12.42
C ALA A 326 -7.41 21.81 11.98
N SER A 327 -7.45 22.30 10.74
CA SER A 327 -6.46 23.24 10.25
C SER A 327 -6.62 24.61 10.89
N LEU A 328 -5.50 25.28 11.15
CA LEU A 328 -5.48 26.66 11.61
C LEU A 328 -5.69 27.66 10.46
N ILE A 329 -5.72 27.18 9.21
CA ILE A 329 -5.94 27.99 8.02
C ILE A 329 -7.46 28.10 7.76
N PRO A 330 -8.02 29.32 7.60
CA PRO A 330 -9.46 29.51 7.56
C PRO A 330 -10.17 28.81 6.39
N GLU A 331 -9.56 28.85 5.19
CA GLU A 331 -10.13 28.25 4.00
C GLU A 331 -9.01 27.77 3.05
N PHE A 332 -9.23 26.60 2.45
CA PHE A 332 -8.51 26.13 1.27
C PHE A 332 -9.49 26.02 0.11
N SER A 333 -9.01 26.24 -1.11
CA SER A 333 -9.84 26.02 -2.29
C SER A 333 -10.14 24.53 -2.48
N ASP A 334 -11.29 24.22 -3.05
CA ASP A 334 -11.62 22.85 -3.48
C ASP A 334 -10.58 22.27 -4.45
N GLY A 335 -9.92 23.16 -5.21
CA GLY A 335 -8.81 22.81 -6.10
C GLY A 335 -7.60 22.25 -5.36
N PHE A 336 -7.32 22.70 -4.14
CA PHE A 336 -6.23 22.16 -3.33
C PHE A 336 -6.50 20.71 -2.92
N TRP A 337 -7.70 20.44 -2.40
CA TRP A 337 -8.10 19.10 -1.95
C TRP A 337 -8.17 18.09 -3.09
N THR A 338 -8.66 18.52 -4.25
CA THR A 338 -8.68 17.68 -5.47
C THR A 338 -7.31 17.57 -6.16
N GLY A 339 -6.31 18.32 -5.67
CA GLY A 339 -4.95 18.34 -6.22
C GLY A 339 -4.83 19.02 -7.58
N SER A 340 -5.82 19.83 -7.99
CA SER A 340 -5.81 20.64 -9.22
C SER A 340 -5.19 22.03 -9.03
N GLN A 341 -5.00 22.47 -7.78
CA GLN A 341 -4.33 23.70 -7.40
C GLN A 341 -3.24 23.43 -6.36
N LEU A 342 -2.20 24.27 -6.35
CA LEU A 342 -1.17 24.27 -5.33
C LEU A 342 -1.44 25.38 -4.33
N ALA A 343 -1.09 25.15 -3.06
CA ALA A 343 -1.05 26.19 -2.04
C ALA A 343 0.40 26.64 -1.85
N CYS A 344 0.67 27.95 -1.86
CA CYS A 344 2.04 28.46 -1.88
C CYS A 344 2.28 29.45 -0.73
N TRP A 345 3.45 29.31 -0.09
CA TRP A 345 3.93 30.18 0.97
C TRP A 345 5.27 30.79 0.57
N THR A 346 5.64 31.92 1.16
CA THR A 346 6.99 32.48 1.00
C THR A 346 8.01 31.55 1.64
N ASN A 347 9.22 31.42 1.09
CA ASN A 347 10.27 30.49 1.57
C ASN A 347 10.64 30.58 3.06
N SER A 348 10.27 31.66 3.75
CA SER A 348 10.49 31.82 5.19
C SER A 348 9.42 31.15 6.07
N GLU A 349 8.36 30.61 5.48
CA GLU A 349 7.23 30.01 6.19
C GLU A 349 6.94 28.61 5.66
N THR A 350 6.72 27.65 6.57
CA THR A 350 6.27 26.30 6.21
C THR A 350 4.88 26.06 6.77
N PRO A 351 3.97 25.41 6.02
CA PRO A 351 2.58 25.29 6.45
C PRO A 351 2.34 24.15 7.44
N TRP A 352 3.37 23.37 7.78
CA TRP A 352 3.23 22.09 8.51
C TRP A 352 2.53 22.21 9.86
N SER A 353 2.80 23.27 10.62
CA SER A 353 2.20 23.48 11.94
C SER A 353 0.69 23.75 11.89
N TYR A 354 0.16 24.13 10.72
CA TYR A 354 -1.26 24.42 10.53
C TYR A 354 -2.09 23.18 10.19
N PHE A 355 -1.46 22.03 9.99
CA PHE A 355 -2.12 20.82 9.55
C PHE A 355 -2.05 19.71 10.61
N PRO A 356 -3.09 18.87 10.74
CA PRO A 356 -3.13 17.83 11.76
C PRO A 356 -2.25 16.62 11.42
N LYS A 357 -1.96 15.80 12.42
CA LYS A 357 -1.45 14.43 12.17
C LYS A 357 -2.57 13.53 11.64
N ILE A 358 -2.22 12.54 10.83
CA ILE A 358 -3.14 11.50 10.35
C ILE A 358 -2.64 10.15 10.83
N SER A 359 -3.49 9.39 11.54
CA SER A 359 -3.13 8.05 12.04
C SER A 359 -4.02 6.98 11.42
N ILE A 360 -3.41 5.88 11.00
CA ILE A 360 -4.06 4.69 10.46
C ILE A 360 -3.83 3.55 11.45
N TYR A 361 -4.91 3.02 12.02
CA TYR A 361 -4.86 1.89 12.94
C TYR A 361 -4.97 0.59 12.16
N LEU A 362 -4.02 -0.31 12.40
CA LEU A 362 -3.90 -1.62 11.78
C LEU A 362 -4.08 -2.70 12.85
N ARG A 363 -4.74 -3.80 12.48
CA ARG A 363 -4.87 -4.95 13.39
C ARG A 363 -3.49 -5.58 13.61
N ASP A 364 -3.16 -5.86 14.86
CA ASP A 364 -1.96 -6.61 15.22
C ASP A 364 -2.14 -8.11 14.90
N GLU A 365 -1.06 -8.89 14.89
CA GLU A 365 -1.15 -10.35 14.77
C GLU A 365 -2.00 -10.96 15.89
N ASN A 366 -1.93 -10.38 17.09
CA ASN A 366 -2.94 -10.62 18.10
C ASN A 366 -4.19 -9.78 17.81
N SER A 367 -5.26 -10.45 17.39
CA SER A 367 -6.52 -9.81 17.00
C SER A 367 -7.17 -8.90 18.06
N SER A 368 -6.86 -9.09 19.36
CA SER A 368 -7.33 -8.24 20.46
C SER A 368 -6.55 -6.92 20.59
N ARG A 369 -5.54 -6.71 19.74
CA ARG A 369 -4.66 -5.56 19.73
C ARG A 369 -4.63 -4.92 18.34
N SER A 370 -4.24 -3.66 18.34
CA SER A 370 -3.92 -2.88 17.16
C SER A 370 -2.72 -1.99 17.45
N PHE A 371 -2.12 -1.47 16.40
CA PHE A 371 -1.12 -0.40 16.48
C PHE A 371 -1.50 0.66 15.46
N ARG A 372 -0.90 1.85 15.56
CA ARG A 372 -1.11 2.90 14.58
C ARG A 372 0.19 3.35 13.96
N ILE A 373 0.12 3.60 12.67
CA ILE A 373 1.10 4.37 11.92
C ILE A 373 0.56 5.77 11.74
N THR A 374 1.36 6.78 12.07
CA THR A 374 0.96 8.19 12.05
C THR A 374 1.88 8.94 11.11
N ILE A 375 1.29 9.62 10.12
CA ILE A 375 2.01 10.53 9.22
C ILE A 375 1.79 11.97 9.65
N LEU A 376 2.86 12.77 9.58
CA LEU A 376 2.79 14.20 9.82
C LEU A 376 2.53 14.98 8.52
N PRO A 377 2.14 16.27 8.61
CA PRO A 377 1.84 17.12 7.45
C PRO A 377 2.91 17.13 6.36
N GLN A 378 4.18 17.04 6.74
CA GLN A 378 5.31 17.00 5.82
C GLN A 378 5.21 15.89 4.76
N LEU A 379 4.52 14.78 5.06
CA LEU A 379 4.33 13.68 4.12
C LEU A 379 3.15 13.92 3.17
N TYR A 380 2.03 14.45 3.67
CA TYR A 380 0.79 14.57 2.90
C TYR A 380 0.48 15.99 2.41
N ILE A 381 1.29 16.98 2.74
CA ILE A 381 1.28 18.30 2.12
C ILE A 381 2.64 18.38 1.43
N GLN A 382 2.69 18.07 0.14
CA GLN A 382 3.94 17.68 -0.53
C GLN A 382 4.56 18.84 -1.30
N PRO A 383 5.88 19.10 -1.16
CA PRO A 383 6.54 20.19 -1.87
C PRO A 383 6.56 19.92 -3.38
N MET A 384 6.11 20.91 -4.14
CA MET A 384 6.11 20.94 -5.59
C MET A 384 6.96 22.11 -6.06
N MET A 385 7.77 21.90 -7.10
CA MET A 385 8.46 23.02 -7.75
C MET A 385 7.42 23.84 -8.54
N GLY A 386 7.04 25.01 -8.02
CA GLY A 386 6.08 25.91 -8.65
C GLY A 386 6.12 27.30 -8.02
N ALA A 387 5.89 28.34 -8.84
CA ALA A 387 5.81 29.78 -8.49
C ALA A 387 7.12 30.54 -8.14
N GLY A 388 8.19 30.32 -8.91
CA GLY A 388 9.38 31.18 -8.87
C GLY A 388 10.26 30.99 -7.64
N LEU A 389 11.42 31.64 -7.59
CA LEU A 389 12.45 31.40 -6.56
C LEU A 389 12.06 31.82 -5.12
N ASN A 390 10.94 32.53 -4.95
CA ASN A 390 10.56 33.16 -3.68
C ASN A 390 9.43 32.44 -2.93
N TYR A 391 8.83 31.42 -3.55
CA TYR A 391 7.73 30.66 -2.98
C TYR A 391 8.03 29.17 -2.98
N GLU A 392 7.54 28.51 -1.94
CA GLU A 392 7.39 27.06 -1.88
C GLU A 392 5.91 26.73 -2.04
N CYS A 393 5.60 25.94 -3.06
CA CYS A 393 4.26 25.48 -3.33
C CYS A 393 4.09 24.03 -2.92
N TYR A 394 2.88 23.69 -2.50
CA TYR A 394 2.55 22.40 -1.94
C TYR A 394 1.27 21.85 -2.56
N ARG A 395 1.23 20.53 -2.74
CA ARG A 395 0.05 19.79 -3.20
C ARG A 395 -0.49 18.94 -2.06
N PHE A 396 -1.80 18.70 -2.05
CA PHE A 396 -2.40 17.72 -1.18
C PHE A 396 -2.03 16.29 -1.63
N GLY A 397 -1.36 15.56 -0.74
CA GLY A 397 -0.77 14.23 -0.94
C GLY A 397 -1.76 13.08 -0.78
N ILE A 398 -3.07 13.38 -0.79
CA ILE A 398 -4.16 12.42 -0.63
C ILE A 398 -5.11 12.60 -1.80
N SER A 399 -5.63 11.51 -2.36
CA SER A 399 -6.55 11.55 -3.50
C SER A 399 -7.71 10.57 -3.34
N PRO A 400 -8.85 10.83 -4.02
CA PRO A 400 -9.97 9.90 -4.02
C PRO A 400 -9.67 8.64 -4.84
N SER A 401 -10.36 7.57 -4.49
CA SER A 401 -10.29 6.26 -5.10
C SER A 401 -11.67 5.65 -5.25
N THR A 402 -11.83 4.88 -6.32
CA THR A 402 -13.07 4.19 -6.66
C THR A 402 -13.05 2.71 -6.33
N ASN A 403 -11.87 2.12 -6.07
CA ASN A 403 -11.70 0.67 -6.08
C ASN A 403 -10.74 0.11 -5.01
N ALA A 404 -10.13 0.97 -4.19
CA ALA A 404 -9.19 0.57 -3.14
C ALA A 404 -8.85 1.74 -2.21
N LEU A 405 -8.56 1.43 -0.95
CA LEU A 405 -7.67 2.26 -0.12
C LEU A 405 -6.22 1.84 -0.41
N VAL A 406 -5.38 2.79 -0.81
CA VAL A 406 -3.98 2.52 -1.20
C VAL A 406 -3.04 3.30 -0.30
N ILE A 407 -2.30 2.59 0.54
CA ILE A 407 -1.15 3.12 1.28
C ILE A 407 0.01 3.21 0.29
N GLY A 408 0.10 4.38 -0.37
CA GLY A 408 1.11 4.68 -1.38
C GLY A 408 2.43 5.21 -0.81
N ALA A 409 3.32 5.64 -1.71
CA ALA A 409 4.63 6.21 -1.41
C ALA A 409 4.58 7.35 -0.38
N THR A 410 3.57 8.22 -0.43
CA THR A 410 3.33 9.29 0.57
C THR A 410 3.36 8.77 2.01
N VAL A 411 2.77 7.60 2.26
CA VAL A 411 2.76 7.00 3.61
C VAL A 411 4.04 6.19 3.83
N MET A 412 4.44 5.40 2.84
CA MET A 412 5.62 4.52 2.95
C MET A 412 6.92 5.29 3.18
N GLU A 413 7.05 6.54 2.70
CA GLU A 413 8.19 7.42 3.00
C GLU A 413 8.37 7.69 4.50
N GLY A 414 7.33 7.53 5.32
CA GLY A 414 7.42 7.64 6.77
C GLY A 414 8.01 6.41 7.47
N PHE A 415 8.07 5.25 6.81
CA PHE A 415 8.29 3.98 7.49
C PHE A 415 9.28 3.08 6.76
N TYR A 416 9.94 2.23 7.52
CA TYR A 416 10.55 1.03 6.98
C TYR A 416 9.48 -0.06 6.93
N VAL A 417 9.19 -0.56 5.72
CA VAL A 417 8.08 -1.48 5.47
C VAL A 417 8.63 -2.87 5.14
N ILE A 418 8.19 -3.88 5.88
CA ILE A 418 8.61 -5.27 5.71
C ILE A 418 7.47 -6.07 5.08
N PHE A 419 7.73 -6.71 3.95
CA PHE A 419 6.82 -7.61 3.26
C PHE A 419 7.21 -9.05 3.55
N ASP A 420 6.74 -9.56 4.70
CA ASP A 420 7.03 -10.92 5.18
C ASP A 420 6.00 -11.90 4.60
N ARG A 421 6.24 -12.30 3.33
CA ARG A 421 5.39 -13.26 2.61
C ARG A 421 5.43 -14.63 3.28
N ALA A 422 6.58 -15.02 3.83
CA ALA A 422 6.76 -16.29 4.55
C ALA A 422 5.79 -16.44 5.74
N GLN A 423 5.55 -15.36 6.48
CA GLN A 423 4.67 -15.34 7.65
C GLN A 423 3.34 -14.60 7.40
N LYS A 424 3.03 -14.28 6.14
CA LYS A 424 1.78 -13.63 5.72
C LYS A 424 1.47 -12.35 6.51
N ARG A 425 2.45 -11.46 6.64
CA ARG A 425 2.33 -10.22 7.42
C ARG A 425 3.10 -9.07 6.81
N VAL A 426 2.66 -7.85 7.08
CA VAL A 426 3.36 -6.62 6.73
C VAL A 426 3.83 -5.94 8.01
N GLY A 427 5.13 -5.66 8.10
CA GLY A 427 5.76 -4.98 9.22
C GLY A 427 5.95 -3.48 8.95
N PHE A 428 5.80 -2.67 9.98
CA PHE A 428 6.10 -1.23 9.94
C PHE A 428 7.02 -0.86 11.11
N ALA A 429 8.01 -0.02 10.83
CA ALA A 429 8.85 0.62 11.84
C ALA A 429 9.18 2.06 11.42
N ALA A 430 9.53 2.92 12.38
CA ALA A 430 9.91 4.30 12.07
C ALA A 430 11.22 4.34 11.26
N SER A 431 11.21 5.10 10.16
CA SER A 431 12.38 5.25 9.28
C SER A 431 13.27 6.43 9.70
N PRO A 432 14.57 6.23 9.98
CA PRO A 432 15.50 7.31 10.31
C PRO A 432 15.75 8.29 9.17
N CYS A 433 15.50 7.89 7.91
CA CYS A 433 15.62 8.83 6.79
C CYS A 433 14.35 9.68 6.59
N ALA A 434 13.26 9.36 7.30
CA ALA A 434 12.03 10.15 7.33
C ALA A 434 12.15 11.29 8.37
N GLU A 435 13.18 12.11 8.23
CA GLU A 435 13.43 13.27 9.07
C GLU A 435 13.64 14.51 8.19
N ILE A 436 12.89 15.58 8.43
CA ILE A 436 13.07 16.88 7.74
C ILE A 436 13.56 17.88 8.77
N ALA A 437 14.71 18.51 8.49
CA ALA A 437 15.37 19.43 9.42
C ALA A 437 15.60 18.85 10.83
N GLY A 438 15.89 17.54 10.91
CA GLY A 438 16.13 16.82 12.17
C GLY A 438 14.86 16.50 12.98
N ALA A 439 13.67 16.74 12.43
CA ALA A 439 12.41 16.34 13.04
C ALA A 439 11.81 15.16 12.27
N ALA A 440 11.39 14.13 13.00
CA ALA A 440 10.67 12.99 12.42
C ALA A 440 9.37 13.46 11.75
N VAL A 441 9.03 12.87 10.60
CA VAL A 441 7.78 13.14 9.88
C VAL A 441 6.76 12.01 9.98
N SER A 442 7.02 11.04 10.84
CA SER A 442 6.16 9.90 11.12
C SER A 442 6.34 9.40 12.55
N GLU A 443 5.33 8.69 13.05
CA GLU A 443 5.32 8.06 14.37
C GLU A 443 4.67 6.67 14.25
N ILE A 444 5.09 5.73 15.10
CA ILE A 444 4.46 4.42 15.25
C ILE A 444 4.27 4.11 16.73
N SER A 445 3.11 3.58 17.11
CA SER A 445 2.79 3.31 18.52
C SER A 445 1.74 2.21 18.68
N GLY A 446 1.82 1.49 19.80
CA GLY A 446 0.92 0.40 20.17
C GLY A 446 1.36 -0.26 21.49
N PRO A 447 0.62 -1.25 21.99
CA PRO A 447 -0.64 -1.74 21.44
C PRO A 447 -1.84 -0.94 21.95
N PHE A 448 -2.93 -0.96 21.19
CA PHE A 448 -4.26 -0.47 21.59
C PHE A 448 -5.27 -1.62 21.57
N SER A 449 -6.20 -1.65 22.51
CA SER A 449 -7.30 -2.63 22.51
C SER A 449 -8.18 -2.47 21.26
N THR A 450 -8.76 -3.56 20.78
CA THR A 450 -9.71 -3.60 19.66
C THR A 450 -11.10 -4.09 20.08
N GLU A 451 -11.39 -4.13 21.39
CA GLU A 451 -12.67 -4.60 21.94
C GLU A 451 -13.89 -3.79 21.44
N ASP A 452 -13.69 -2.52 21.09
CA ASP A 452 -14.70 -1.60 20.57
C ASP A 452 -14.85 -1.64 19.03
N VAL A 453 -14.01 -2.42 18.34
CA VAL A 453 -14.01 -2.57 16.89
C VAL A 453 -14.53 -3.97 16.51
N ALA A 454 -15.21 -4.08 15.36
CA ALA A 454 -15.62 -5.38 14.84
C ALA A 454 -14.42 -6.34 14.72
N SER A 455 -14.66 -7.65 14.91
CA SER A 455 -13.61 -8.67 14.83
C SER A 455 -13.00 -8.81 13.42
N ASN A 456 -13.74 -8.42 12.39
CA ASN A 456 -13.27 -8.34 11.02
C ASN A 456 -13.85 -7.10 10.34
N CYS A 457 -12.97 -6.20 9.91
CA CYS A 457 -13.33 -4.98 9.19
C CYS A 457 -13.25 -5.14 7.66
N VAL A 458 -12.76 -6.28 7.15
CA VAL A 458 -12.84 -6.59 5.73
C VAL A 458 -14.23 -7.15 5.43
N PRO A 459 -15.04 -6.52 4.55
CA PRO A 459 -16.32 -7.08 4.15
C PRO A 459 -16.13 -8.51 3.64
N ALA A 460 -17.02 -9.42 4.04
CA ALA A 460 -17.08 -10.72 3.39
C ALA A 460 -17.32 -10.45 1.89
N GLN A 461 -16.46 -11.01 1.02
CA GLN A 461 -16.64 -10.91 -0.43
C GLN A 461 -18.11 -11.18 -0.73
N SER A 462 -18.83 -10.18 -1.22
CA SER A 462 -20.14 -10.44 -1.81
C SER A 462 -19.88 -11.50 -2.88
N LEU A 463 -20.65 -12.59 -2.87
CA LEU A 463 -20.61 -13.62 -3.90
C LEU A 463 -20.44 -12.90 -5.24
N SER A 464 -19.28 -13.07 -5.87
CA SER A 464 -18.90 -12.27 -7.03
C SER A 464 -20.04 -12.33 -8.04
N GLU A 465 -20.40 -11.19 -8.66
CA GLU A 465 -21.44 -11.14 -9.69
C GLU A 465 -21.41 -12.35 -10.66
N PRO A 466 -20.26 -12.85 -11.15
CA PRO A 466 -20.22 -14.06 -11.99
C PRO A 466 -20.81 -15.31 -11.33
N ILE A 467 -20.65 -15.51 -10.01
CA ILE A 467 -21.27 -16.63 -9.29
C ILE A 467 -22.79 -16.45 -9.22
N LEU A 468 -23.28 -15.22 -9.01
CA LEU A 468 -24.71 -14.92 -9.09
C LEU A 468 -25.27 -15.19 -10.50
N TRP A 469 -24.53 -14.82 -11.56
CA TRP A 469 -24.89 -15.16 -12.93
C TRP A 469 -24.91 -16.67 -13.16
N ILE A 470 -23.91 -17.41 -12.69
CA ILE A 470 -23.85 -18.88 -12.80
C ILE A 470 -25.04 -19.52 -12.07
N VAL A 471 -25.33 -19.08 -10.84
CA VAL A 471 -26.47 -19.56 -10.05
C VAL A 471 -27.79 -19.22 -10.75
N SER A 472 -27.92 -18.02 -11.31
CA SER A 472 -29.09 -17.57 -12.07
C SER A 472 -29.28 -18.41 -13.35
N TYR A 473 -28.23 -18.63 -14.14
CA TYR A 473 -28.29 -19.46 -15.35
C TYR A 473 -28.57 -20.93 -15.02
N ALA A 474 -28.01 -21.46 -13.93
CA ALA A 474 -28.31 -22.82 -13.45
C ALA A 474 -29.78 -22.95 -13.03
N LEU A 475 -30.31 -21.99 -12.27
CA LEU A 475 -31.73 -21.92 -11.89
C LEU A 475 -32.65 -21.82 -13.12
N MET A 476 -32.31 -20.97 -14.08
CA MET A 476 -33.06 -20.83 -15.34
C MET A 476 -33.05 -22.11 -16.17
N SER A 477 -31.92 -22.84 -16.21
CA SER A 477 -31.80 -24.13 -16.89
C SER A 477 -32.66 -25.21 -16.23
N VAL A 478 -32.65 -25.29 -14.89
CA VAL A 478 -33.50 -26.22 -14.13
C VAL A 478 -34.98 -25.92 -14.35
N CYS A 479 -35.38 -24.64 -14.27
CA CYS A 479 -36.75 -24.22 -14.57
C CYS A 479 -37.17 -24.58 -16.00
N GLY A 480 -36.29 -24.35 -16.99
CA GLY A 480 -36.53 -24.72 -18.38
C GLY A 480 -36.73 -26.24 -18.57
N ALA A 481 -35.91 -27.06 -17.91
CA ALA A 481 -36.04 -28.51 -17.97
C ALA A 481 -37.36 -29.01 -17.35
N ILE A 482 -37.77 -28.46 -16.20
CA ILE A 482 -39.05 -28.79 -15.56
C ILE A 482 -40.23 -28.43 -16.47
N LEU A 483 -40.18 -27.24 -17.07
CA LEU A 483 -41.25 -26.75 -17.94
C LEU A 483 -41.36 -27.60 -19.22
N LEU A 484 -40.23 -28.04 -19.77
CA LEU A 484 -40.19 -28.94 -20.92
C LEU A 484 -40.76 -30.33 -20.57
N VAL A 485 -40.44 -30.88 -19.40
CA VAL A 485 -41.03 -32.15 -18.91
C VAL A 485 -42.54 -32.01 -18.75
N LEU A 486 -43.04 -30.92 -18.18
CA LEU A 486 -44.48 -30.66 -18.04
C LEU A 486 -45.17 -30.54 -19.40
N ILE A 487 -44.56 -29.86 -20.37
CA ILE A 487 -45.07 -29.77 -21.74
C ILE A 487 -45.12 -31.15 -22.38
N VAL A 488 -44.07 -31.97 -22.24
CA VAL A 488 -44.05 -33.34 -22.78
C VAL A 488 -45.15 -34.20 -22.13
N LEU A 489 -45.36 -34.09 -20.82
CA LEU A 489 -46.44 -34.81 -20.12
C LEU A 489 -47.84 -34.36 -20.58
N LEU A 490 -48.02 -33.08 -20.91
CA LEU A 490 -49.28 -32.55 -21.44
C LEU A 490 -49.52 -32.95 -22.91
N LEU A 491 -48.45 -33.14 -23.69
CA LEU A 491 -48.53 -33.53 -25.10
C LEU A 491 -48.58 -35.04 -25.33
N LEU A 492 -48.29 -35.86 -24.32
CA LEU A 492 -48.43 -37.32 -24.39
C LEU A 492 -49.91 -37.71 -24.23
N PRO A 493 -50.57 -38.25 -25.27
CA PRO A 493 -51.95 -38.67 -25.15
C PRO A 493 -52.04 -39.88 -24.22
N PHE A 494 -52.81 -39.76 -23.13
CA PHE A 494 -53.20 -40.88 -22.26
C PHE A 494 -53.87 -41.97 -23.10
N ARG A 495 -53.09 -42.96 -23.56
CA ARG A 495 -53.61 -44.18 -24.20
C ARG A 495 -54.24 -45.06 -23.12
N CYS A 496 -55.52 -44.81 -22.85
CA CYS A 496 -56.40 -45.78 -22.18
C CYS A 496 -56.46 -47.05 -23.01
N GLN A 497 -55.74 -48.10 -22.62
CA GLN A 497 -55.97 -49.45 -23.15
C GLN A 497 -57.26 -50.01 -22.53
N ARG A 498 -58.40 -49.81 -23.23
CA ARG A 498 -59.56 -50.69 -23.08
C ARG A 498 -59.25 -52.01 -23.78
N ARG A 499 -59.13 -53.10 -23.02
CA ARG A 499 -59.14 -54.47 -23.56
C ARG A 499 -60.53 -55.07 -23.32
N PRO A 500 -61.21 -55.64 -24.34
CA PRO A 500 -62.57 -56.16 -24.19
C PRO A 500 -62.59 -57.48 -23.42
N ARG A 501 -63.69 -57.68 -22.69
CA ARG A 501 -64.03 -58.81 -21.83
C ARG A 501 -65.16 -59.59 -22.51
N ASP A 502 -65.08 -60.92 -22.56
CA ASP A 502 -66.19 -61.92 -22.43
C ASP A 502 -65.80 -63.31 -22.99
N PRO A 503 -66.49 -64.41 -22.63
CA PRO A 503 -67.18 -64.71 -21.36
C PRO A 503 -66.97 -66.18 -20.86
N GLU A 504 -67.59 -66.47 -19.70
CA GLU A 504 -67.97 -67.79 -19.13
C GLU A 504 -66.90 -68.74 -18.56
N VAL A 505 -67.01 -69.04 -17.26
CA VAL A 505 -67.74 -70.22 -16.75
C VAL A 505 -67.89 -70.15 -15.20
N VAL A 506 -69.16 -70.00 -14.77
CA VAL A 506 -69.92 -70.76 -13.72
C VAL A 506 -69.45 -70.68 -12.24
N ASN A 507 -70.19 -69.93 -11.41
CA ASN A 507 -71.17 -70.32 -10.34
C ASN A 507 -70.49 -70.77 -9.02
N ASP A 508 -71.02 -70.56 -7.81
CA ASP A 508 -72.42 -70.58 -7.40
C ASP A 508 -72.62 -69.92 -6.01
N GLU A 509 -73.84 -69.43 -5.80
CA GLU A 509 -74.63 -69.39 -4.54
C GLU A 509 -74.08 -68.54 -3.35
N SER A 510 -74.64 -67.34 -3.09
CA SER A 510 -75.91 -67.08 -2.37
C SER A 510 -75.77 -67.29 -0.84
N SER A 511 -76.44 -66.59 0.05
CA SER A 511 -77.19 -65.34 0.04
C SER A 511 -77.51 -65.00 1.50
N LEU A 512 -77.61 -63.69 1.78
CA LEU A 512 -78.66 -63.02 2.56
C LEU A 512 -79.14 -63.64 3.88
N VAL A 513 -79.22 -62.81 4.92
CA VAL A 513 -80.38 -62.86 5.83
C VAL A 513 -80.83 -61.46 6.21
N ARG A 514 -82.11 -61.16 5.92
CA ARG A 514 -82.90 -60.13 6.61
C ARG A 514 -84.36 -60.59 6.79
N HIS A 515 -84.78 -60.52 8.05
CA HIS A 515 -86.15 -60.28 8.59
C HIS A 515 -87.19 -61.44 8.54
N ARG A 516 -87.62 -61.93 9.71
CA ARG A 516 -88.80 -61.57 10.59
C ARG A 516 -90.15 -62.06 10.04
N TRP A 517 -91.14 -62.57 10.80
CA TRP A 517 -91.39 -62.96 12.22
C TRP A 517 -92.76 -63.70 12.24
N LYS A 518 -92.87 -64.86 12.89
CA LYS A 518 -93.92 -65.33 13.83
C LYS A 518 -93.77 -66.82 14.07
#